data_AF-A0A8K0HS96-F1
#
_entry.id   AF-A0A8K0HS96-F1
#
_cell.length_a   1.000
_cell.length_b   1.000
_cell.length_c   1.000
_cell.angle_alpha   90.00
_cell.angle_beta   90.00
_cell.angle_gamma   90.00
#
_symmetry.space_group_name_H-M   'P 1'
#
loop_
_entity.id
_entity.type
_entity.pdbx_description
1 polymer ?
#
loop_
_entity_poly.entity_id
_entity_poly.type
_entity_poly.pdbx_seq_one_letter_code
_entity_poly.pdbx_strand_id
1 'polypeptide(L)'
;MSQMSFLEEFQANIDSLPNILQRKYALLRDLDKSLQDEALDEQKHSIRIADEKVSLAVQAYDLVDTHIQQLDQYLKKFDEELRREREGIPASGLPAASLDGGIKSGRGGEGGKPGRKKTRQATAAAAASTEAVTPAPNPTSMDLDLPVDPNEPTYCFCNNVSYGEMVACDNPNCKIEWFHFGCVGLREQPKGKWYCSECATVKHRRKGR
;
A
#
# COMPACT_ATOMS: atom_id res chain seq x y z
N MET A 1 -16.45 -75.37 -9.70
CA MET A 1 -15.85 -74.59 -10.80
C MET A 1 -15.73 -73.10 -10.49
N SER A 2 -16.68 -72.48 -9.77
CA SER A 2 -16.68 -71.02 -9.54
C SER A 2 -15.66 -70.47 -8.52
N GLN A 3 -15.13 -71.26 -7.59
CA GLN A 3 -14.16 -70.78 -6.58
C GLN A 3 -12.71 -70.72 -7.09
N MET A 4 -12.31 -71.63 -8.01
CA MET A 4 -10.95 -71.64 -8.55
C MET A 4 -10.73 -70.48 -9.53
N SER A 5 -11.74 -70.12 -10.33
CA SER A 5 -11.68 -68.95 -11.21
C SER A 5 -11.59 -67.63 -10.44
N PHE A 6 -12.26 -67.53 -9.28
CA PHE A 6 -12.19 -66.32 -8.44
C PHE A 6 -10.79 -66.13 -7.82
N LEU A 7 -10.14 -67.21 -7.39
CA LEU A 7 -8.79 -67.14 -6.83
C LEU A 7 -7.74 -66.82 -7.90
N GLU A 8 -7.87 -67.36 -9.11
CA GLU A 8 -6.99 -67.03 -10.25
C GLU A 8 -7.12 -65.55 -10.64
N GLU A 9 -8.35 -65.03 -10.68
CA GLU A 9 -8.62 -63.63 -11.00
C GLU A 9 -8.14 -62.68 -9.88
N PHE A 10 -8.30 -63.07 -8.62
CA PHE A 10 -7.79 -62.34 -7.45
C PHE A 10 -6.25 -62.31 -7.43
N GLN A 11 -5.60 -63.45 -7.70
CA GLN A 11 -4.14 -63.53 -7.75
C GLN A 11 -3.57 -62.69 -8.89
N ALA A 12 -4.16 -62.72 -10.08
CA ALA A 12 -3.76 -61.86 -11.20
C ALA A 12 -3.91 -60.36 -10.85
N ASN A 13 -4.94 -60.01 -10.08
CA ASN A 13 -5.14 -58.65 -9.61
C ASN A 13 -4.05 -58.22 -8.61
N ILE A 14 -3.69 -59.10 -7.67
CA ILE A 14 -2.60 -58.89 -6.70
C ILE A 14 -1.26 -58.74 -7.43
N ASP A 15 -0.97 -59.56 -8.43
CA ASP A 15 0.30 -59.54 -9.15
C ASP A 15 0.44 -58.30 -10.06
N SER A 16 -0.68 -57.78 -10.57
CA SER A 16 -0.70 -56.55 -11.36
C SER A 16 -0.67 -55.27 -10.51
N LEU A 17 -1.07 -55.36 -9.23
CA LEU A 17 -1.21 -54.22 -8.33
C LEU A 17 0.10 -53.41 -8.17
N PRO A 18 1.30 -54.00 -8.01
CA PRO A 18 2.55 -53.25 -7.95
C PRO A 18 2.80 -52.41 -9.21
N ASN A 19 2.52 -52.97 -10.39
CA ASN A 19 2.67 -52.25 -11.66
C ASN A 19 1.65 -51.12 -11.79
N ILE A 20 0.41 -51.33 -11.37
CA ILE A 20 -0.65 -50.32 -11.37
C ILE A 20 -0.29 -49.19 -10.40
N LEU A 21 0.15 -49.52 -9.19
CA LEU A 21 0.57 -48.55 -8.18
C LEU A 21 1.78 -47.76 -8.67
N GLN A 22 2.81 -48.42 -9.22
CA GLN A 22 3.99 -47.74 -9.77
C GLN A 22 3.60 -46.72 -10.86
N ARG A 23 2.68 -47.07 -11.76
CA ARG A 23 2.16 -46.14 -12.78
C ARG A 23 1.40 -44.96 -12.15
N LYS A 24 0.54 -45.23 -11.16
CA LYS A 24 -0.20 -44.17 -10.45
C LYS A 24 0.75 -43.22 -9.71
N TYR A 25 1.75 -43.74 -9.01
CA TYR A 25 2.75 -42.93 -8.32
C TYR A 25 3.63 -42.12 -9.29
N ALA A 26 3.94 -42.68 -10.47
CA ALA A 26 4.63 -41.92 -11.51
C ALA A 26 3.78 -40.73 -12.00
N LEU A 27 2.51 -40.96 -12.32
CA LEU A 27 1.59 -39.90 -12.72
C LEU A 27 1.40 -38.83 -11.62
N LEU A 28 1.30 -39.25 -10.36
CA LEU A 28 1.25 -38.33 -9.23
C LEU A 28 2.48 -37.44 -9.16
N ARG A 29 3.68 -38.02 -9.30
CA ARG A 29 4.94 -37.26 -9.29
C ARG A 29 5.03 -36.29 -10.47
N ASP A 30 4.61 -36.71 -11.65
CA ASP A 30 4.61 -35.86 -12.85
C ASP A 30 3.63 -34.70 -12.72
N LEU A 31 2.44 -34.96 -12.14
CA LEU A 31 1.45 -33.92 -11.85
C LEU A 31 1.96 -32.93 -10.80
N ASP A 32 2.54 -33.41 -9.70
CA ASP A 32 3.14 -32.57 -8.67
C ASP A 32 4.24 -31.68 -9.25
N LYS A 33 5.09 -32.23 -10.12
CA LYS A 33 6.13 -31.48 -10.80
C LYS A 33 5.55 -30.43 -11.74
N SER A 34 4.53 -30.78 -12.53
CA SER A 34 3.86 -29.83 -13.44
C SER A 34 3.23 -28.67 -12.67
N LEU A 35 2.59 -28.95 -11.53
CA LEU A 35 2.01 -27.91 -10.68
C LEU A 35 3.09 -26.98 -10.09
N GLN A 36 4.24 -27.54 -9.68
CA GLN A 36 5.37 -26.75 -9.21
C GLN A 36 5.96 -25.87 -10.32
N ASP A 37 6.14 -26.42 -11.52
CA ASP A 37 6.68 -25.68 -12.67
C ASP A 37 5.73 -24.54 -13.09
N GLU A 38 4.42 -24.79 -13.11
CA GLU A 38 3.40 -23.76 -13.42
C GLU A 38 3.39 -22.62 -12.40
N ALA A 39 3.41 -22.94 -11.10
CA ALA A 39 3.48 -21.94 -10.04
C ALA A 39 4.76 -21.08 -10.12
N LEU A 40 5.89 -21.72 -10.46
CA LEU A 40 7.17 -21.04 -10.62
C LEU A 40 7.17 -20.12 -11.85
N ASP A 41 6.55 -20.54 -12.95
CA ASP A 41 6.45 -19.73 -14.16
C ASP A 41 5.49 -18.53 -13.98
N GLU A 42 4.39 -18.70 -13.23
CA GLU A 42 3.50 -17.60 -12.84
C GLU A 42 4.22 -16.58 -11.93
N GLN A 43 5.01 -17.08 -10.96
CA GLN A 43 5.84 -16.23 -10.11
C GLN A 43 6.86 -15.44 -10.95
N LYS A 44 7.58 -16.10 -11.87
CA LYS A 44 8.51 -15.43 -12.78
C LYS A 44 7.82 -14.38 -13.64
N HIS A 45 6.63 -14.69 -14.15
CA HIS A 45 5.87 -13.74 -14.96
C HIS A 45 5.48 -12.50 -14.16
N SER A 46 5.02 -12.69 -12.93
CA SER A 46 4.70 -11.60 -12.01
C SER A 46 5.91 -10.73 -11.71
N ILE A 47 7.08 -11.33 -11.46
CA ILE A 47 8.34 -10.61 -11.25
C ILE A 47 8.72 -9.79 -12.48
N ARG A 48 8.65 -10.36 -13.69
CA ARG A 48 8.95 -9.62 -14.93
C ARG A 48 8.08 -8.38 -15.09
N ILE A 49 6.77 -8.51 -14.84
CA ILE A 49 5.86 -7.36 -14.92
C ILE A 49 6.21 -6.31 -13.85
N ALA A 50 6.55 -6.74 -12.63
CA ALA A 50 6.96 -5.82 -11.57
C ALA A 50 8.23 -5.06 -11.95
N ASP A 51 9.23 -5.74 -12.51
CA ASP A 51 10.49 -5.13 -12.96
C ASP A 51 10.24 -4.12 -14.09
N GLU A 52 9.36 -4.42 -15.04
CA GLU A 52 8.95 -3.48 -16.10
C GLU A 52 8.27 -2.24 -15.52
N LYS A 53 7.37 -2.41 -14.54
CA LYS A 53 6.72 -1.28 -13.85
C LYS A 53 7.74 -0.40 -13.13
N VAL A 54 8.69 -1.01 -12.42
CA VAL A 54 9.76 -0.29 -11.73
C VAL A 54 10.63 0.47 -12.75
N SER A 55 11.00 -0.17 -13.85
CA SER A 55 11.78 0.46 -14.92
C SER A 55 11.07 1.67 -15.52
N LEU A 56 9.77 1.57 -15.80
CA LEU A 56 8.98 2.69 -16.31
C LEU A 56 8.87 3.83 -15.29
N ALA A 57 8.68 3.50 -14.01
CA ALA A 57 8.66 4.50 -12.95
C ALA A 57 10.00 5.24 -12.85
N VAL A 58 11.12 4.51 -12.89
CA VAL A 58 12.47 5.11 -12.87
C VAL A 58 12.67 6.04 -14.07
N GLN A 59 12.30 5.61 -15.29
CA GLN A 59 12.39 6.45 -16.48
C GLN A 59 11.57 7.74 -16.35
N ALA A 60 10.37 7.67 -15.76
CA ALA A 60 9.54 8.85 -15.50
C ALA A 60 10.18 9.79 -14.46
N TYR A 61 10.73 9.23 -13.39
CA TYR A 61 11.46 10.01 -12.37
C TYR A 61 12.68 10.71 -12.97
N ASP A 62 13.49 10.00 -13.77
CA ASP A 62 14.67 10.56 -14.41
C ASP A 62 14.28 11.70 -15.38
N LEU A 63 13.19 11.53 -16.13
CA LEU A 63 12.68 12.59 -17.01
C LEU A 63 12.30 13.84 -16.21
N VAL A 64 11.56 13.68 -15.11
CA VAL A 64 11.19 14.80 -14.25
C VAL A 64 12.44 15.47 -13.65
N ASP A 65 13.40 14.68 -13.15
CA ASP A 65 14.64 15.19 -12.58
C ASP A 65 15.45 16.00 -13.60
N THR A 66 15.56 15.51 -14.85
CA THR A 66 16.23 16.28 -15.91
C THR A 66 15.55 17.62 -16.20
N HIS A 67 14.22 17.66 -16.18
CA HIS A 67 13.48 18.93 -16.35
C HIS A 67 13.66 19.87 -15.16
N ILE A 68 13.67 19.36 -13.93
CA ILE A 68 13.96 20.17 -12.74
C ILE A 68 15.38 20.76 -12.84
N GLN A 69 16.38 19.94 -13.17
CA GLN A 69 17.75 20.40 -13.35
C GLN A 69 17.88 21.45 -14.46
N GLN A 70 17.13 21.32 -15.55
CA GLN A 70 17.10 22.32 -16.61
C GLN A 70 16.48 23.63 -16.12
N LEU A 71 15.36 23.58 -15.41
CA LEU A 71 14.71 24.75 -14.82
C LEU A 71 15.64 25.46 -13.81
N ASP A 72 16.32 24.72 -12.94
CA ASP A 72 17.31 25.27 -12.01
C ASP A 72 18.47 25.96 -12.73
N GLN A 73 18.91 25.43 -13.87
CA GLN A 73 19.93 26.06 -14.71
C GLN A 73 19.41 27.35 -15.37
N TYR A 74 18.16 27.35 -15.84
CA TYR A 74 17.55 28.56 -16.40
C TYR A 74 17.39 29.64 -15.32
N LEU A 75 16.87 29.29 -14.14
CA LEU A 75 16.73 30.21 -13.02
C LEU A 75 18.09 30.82 -12.62
N LYS A 76 19.14 30.01 -12.52
CA LYS A 76 20.50 30.52 -12.25
C LYS A 76 21.02 31.47 -13.32
N LYS A 77 20.77 31.18 -14.60
CA LYS A 77 21.17 32.09 -15.70
C LYS A 77 20.39 33.40 -15.66
N PHE A 78 19.09 33.34 -15.40
CA PHE A 78 18.24 34.52 -15.26
C PHE A 78 18.66 35.38 -14.07
N ASP A 79 18.94 34.78 -12.91
CA ASP A 79 19.44 35.50 -11.73
C ASP A 79 20.80 36.18 -11.98
N GLU A 80 21.70 35.51 -12.73
CA GLU A 80 22.99 36.08 -13.11
C GLU A 80 22.84 37.22 -14.12
N GLU A 81 21.90 37.10 -15.07
CA GLU A 81 21.60 38.16 -16.03
C GLU A 81 20.99 39.39 -15.35
N LEU A 82 20.05 39.20 -14.41
CA LEU A 82 19.51 40.28 -13.57
C LEU A 82 20.59 40.93 -12.70
N ARG A 83 21.53 40.15 -12.15
CA ARG A 83 22.70 40.71 -11.43
C ARG A 83 23.55 41.56 -12.36
N ARG A 84 23.84 41.08 -13.56
CA ARG A 84 24.67 41.79 -14.54
C ARG A 84 23.98 43.05 -15.07
N GLU A 85 22.66 43.03 -15.25
CA GLU A 85 21.87 44.22 -15.59
C GLU A 85 21.88 45.25 -14.44
N ARG A 86 21.75 44.79 -13.19
CA ARG A 86 21.85 45.64 -11.99
C ARG A 86 23.24 46.26 -11.81
N GLU A 87 24.31 45.57 -12.22
CA GLU A 87 25.69 46.08 -12.20
C GLU A 87 26.05 46.91 -13.45
N GLY A 88 25.28 46.78 -14.54
CA GLY A 88 25.47 47.51 -15.81
C GLY A 88 24.82 48.89 -15.86
N ILE A 89 23.95 49.24 -14.91
CA ILE A 89 23.40 50.60 -14.76
C ILE A 89 24.40 51.43 -13.93
N PRO A 90 25.05 52.47 -14.50
CA PRO A 90 25.91 53.33 -13.72
C PRO A 90 25.07 54.05 -12.67
N ALA A 91 25.56 54.05 -11.43
CA ALA A 91 25.01 54.81 -10.31
C ALA A 91 25.12 56.32 -10.59
N SER A 92 24.21 56.85 -11.40
CA SER A 92 23.94 58.28 -11.53
C SER A 92 22.45 58.50 -11.36
N GLY A 93 22.07 58.87 -10.14
CA GLY A 93 20.88 59.69 -9.92
C GLY A 93 19.82 59.12 -8.99
N LEU A 94 20.13 58.93 -7.70
CA LEU A 94 19.24 59.37 -6.61
C LEU A 94 20.09 59.84 -5.41
N PRO A 95 19.81 61.02 -4.83
CA PRO A 95 20.59 61.54 -3.71
C PRO A 95 20.22 60.82 -2.41
N ALA A 96 21.26 60.57 -1.62
CA ALA A 96 21.14 60.25 -0.21
C ALA A 96 20.44 61.42 0.52
N ALA A 97 19.20 61.21 0.95
CA ALA A 97 18.60 62.01 2.01
C ALA A 97 18.91 61.34 3.34
N SER A 98 20.01 61.81 3.94
CA SER A 98 20.32 61.60 5.35
C SER A 98 19.35 62.44 6.18
N LEU A 99 18.59 61.81 7.07
CA LEU A 99 18.10 62.43 8.29
C LEU A 99 18.67 61.66 9.48
N ASP A 100 19.23 62.46 10.36
CA ASP A 100 20.07 62.18 11.51
C ASP A 100 19.38 61.37 12.62
N GLY A 101 20.17 60.59 13.37
CA GLY A 101 19.71 60.00 14.63
C GLY A 101 20.65 59.01 15.30
N GLY A 102 21.64 59.52 16.04
CA GLY A 102 21.92 58.96 17.39
C GLY A 102 23.04 57.93 17.56
N ILE A 103 24.16 58.43 18.08
CA ILE A 103 25.38 57.79 18.60
C ILE A 103 25.12 56.66 19.64
N LYS A 104 25.77 55.48 19.51
CA LYS A 104 26.85 55.00 20.43
C LYS A 104 27.38 53.57 20.16
N SER A 105 28.72 53.51 20.00
CA SER A 105 29.73 52.56 20.53
C SER A 105 29.55 51.02 20.42
N GLY A 106 30.57 50.34 19.86
CA GLY A 106 30.77 48.90 20.12
C GLY A 106 31.67 48.05 19.19
N ARG A 107 32.91 48.47 18.91
CA ARG A 107 34.16 47.70 18.70
C ARG A 107 34.11 46.17 18.37
N GLY A 108 34.77 45.77 17.25
CA GLY A 108 35.43 44.45 17.08
C GLY A 108 35.64 43.96 15.63
N GLY A 109 36.84 44.12 15.06
CA GLY A 109 37.35 43.35 13.89
C GLY A 109 37.73 41.91 14.29
N GLU A 110 38.10 40.93 13.46
CA GLU A 110 38.65 40.75 12.10
C GLU A 110 38.06 39.41 11.57
N GLY A 111 37.85 39.16 10.26
CA GLY A 111 38.87 38.76 9.28
C GLY A 111 39.02 37.22 9.17
N GLY A 112 38.70 36.61 8.02
CA GLY A 112 39.07 35.20 7.75
C GLY A 112 38.29 34.43 6.67
N LYS A 113 38.80 34.49 5.44
CA LYS A 113 38.58 33.68 4.21
C LYS A 113 37.83 32.32 4.22
N PRO A 114 37.24 31.92 3.06
CA PRO A 114 36.57 30.63 2.84
C PRO A 114 37.55 29.50 2.44
N GLY A 115 37.37 28.32 3.03
CA GLY A 115 38.21 27.13 2.85
C GLY A 115 37.46 25.93 2.26
N ARG A 116 37.84 25.57 1.04
CA ARG A 116 37.46 24.41 0.23
C ARG A 116 37.93 23.07 0.84
N LYS A 117 37.13 21.99 0.72
CA LYS A 117 37.48 20.54 0.62
C LYS A 117 36.18 19.72 0.58
N LYS A 118 35.71 19.20 -0.57
CA LYS A 118 36.00 17.87 -1.17
C LYS A 118 36.33 16.76 -0.15
N THR A 119 35.37 15.87 0.08
CA THR A 119 35.60 14.48 0.48
C THR A 119 34.74 13.58 -0.41
N ARG A 120 35.41 12.60 -1.03
CA ARG A 120 34.89 11.52 -1.86
C ARG A 120 34.70 10.28 -0.97
N GLN A 121 33.71 9.44 -1.34
CA GLN A 121 33.71 7.96 -1.27
C GLN A 121 33.71 7.33 0.15
N ALA A 122 33.16 6.15 0.42
CA ALA A 122 32.38 5.14 -0.30
C ALA A 122 31.79 4.14 0.74
N THR A 123 30.77 3.38 0.31
CA THR A 123 30.43 1.96 0.63
C THR A 123 30.82 1.33 1.98
N ALA A 124 29.86 0.65 2.63
CA ALA A 124 29.93 -0.79 2.98
C ALA A 124 28.62 -1.29 3.62
N ALA A 125 28.25 -2.51 3.27
CA ALA A 125 27.17 -3.31 3.82
C ALA A 125 27.57 -3.99 5.14
N ALA A 126 26.57 -4.35 5.97
CA ALA A 126 26.33 -5.70 6.51
C ALA A 126 25.71 -5.70 7.93
N ALA A 127 24.51 -6.27 7.99
CA ALA A 127 24.01 -7.30 8.91
C ALA A 127 24.12 -7.19 10.44
N ALA A 128 22.94 -7.43 11.04
CA ALA A 128 22.64 -8.31 12.19
C ALA A 128 22.39 -7.69 13.59
N SER A 129 21.09 -7.71 13.92
CA SER A 129 20.47 -8.28 15.13
C SER A 129 20.73 -7.67 16.51
N THR A 130 19.69 -7.13 17.14
CA THR A 130 19.21 -7.56 18.47
C THR A 130 17.85 -6.94 18.80
N GLU A 131 17.05 -7.73 19.51
CA GLU A 131 15.63 -7.56 19.83
C GLU A 131 15.37 -6.48 20.88
N ALA A 132 14.24 -5.77 20.73
CA ALA A 132 13.52 -5.18 21.85
C ALA A 132 12.03 -5.05 21.50
N VAL A 133 11.20 -5.77 22.25
CA VAL A 133 9.75 -5.85 22.14
C VAL A 133 9.10 -4.58 22.72
N THR A 134 8.30 -3.89 21.92
CA THR A 134 7.26 -2.94 22.37
C THR A 134 6.03 -3.07 21.45
N PRO A 135 4.80 -2.98 21.97
CA PRO A 135 3.59 -3.36 21.23
C PRO A 135 3.18 -2.27 20.22
N ALA A 136 2.97 -2.70 18.98
CA ALA A 136 2.57 -1.84 17.87
C ALA A 136 1.06 -1.53 17.87
N PRO A 137 0.63 -0.31 17.51
CA PRO A 137 -0.71 -0.07 16.98
C PRO A 137 -0.74 -0.50 15.50
N ASN A 138 -1.72 -1.33 15.14
CA ASN A 138 -1.96 -1.81 13.77
C ASN A 138 -2.10 -0.66 12.77
N PRO A 139 -1.30 -0.60 11.69
CA PRO A 139 -1.59 0.19 10.51
C PRO A 139 -1.94 -0.75 9.35
N THR A 140 -3.16 -1.29 9.35
CA THR A 140 -3.75 -1.86 8.14
C THR A 140 -4.72 -0.85 7.55
N SER A 141 -4.15 0.16 6.90
CA SER A 141 -4.84 1.04 5.95
C SER A 141 -3.93 1.20 4.73
N MET A 142 -3.82 0.11 3.97
CA MET A 142 -3.39 0.20 2.58
C MET A 142 -4.65 0.61 1.80
N ASP A 143 -4.90 1.92 1.77
CA ASP A 143 -5.91 2.54 0.91
C ASP A 143 -5.37 2.48 -0.53
N LEU A 144 -5.55 1.32 -1.15
CA LEU A 144 -5.37 1.19 -2.59
C LEU A 144 -6.68 1.65 -3.21
N ASP A 145 -6.68 2.90 -3.69
CA ASP A 145 -7.71 3.50 -4.55
C ASP A 145 -7.80 2.70 -5.86
N LEU A 146 -8.44 1.54 -5.77
CA LEU A 146 -8.93 0.73 -6.87
C LEU A 146 -10.34 1.26 -7.18
N PRO A 147 -10.69 1.55 -8.44
CA PRO A 147 -12.02 2.03 -8.79
C PRO A 147 -13.08 1.08 -8.25
N VAL A 148 -13.86 1.56 -7.28
CA VAL A 148 -14.91 0.82 -6.59
C VAL A 148 -15.87 0.25 -7.63
N ASP A 149 -15.96 -1.09 -7.68
CA ASP A 149 -16.87 -1.81 -8.56
C ASP A 149 -18.31 -1.32 -8.30
N PRO A 150 -19.01 -0.75 -9.30
CA PRO A 150 -20.36 -0.23 -9.15
C PRO A 150 -21.45 -1.26 -8.79
N ASN A 151 -21.13 -2.54 -8.64
CA ASN A 151 -22.10 -3.60 -8.38
C ASN A 151 -22.08 -4.17 -6.95
N GLU A 152 -21.37 -3.56 -6.00
CA GLU A 152 -21.42 -4.04 -4.61
C GLU A 152 -22.63 -3.45 -3.85
N PRO A 153 -23.59 -4.28 -3.38
CA PRO A 153 -24.78 -3.81 -2.68
C PRO A 153 -24.38 -3.06 -1.39
N THR A 154 -24.92 -1.85 -1.22
CA THR A 154 -24.62 -0.99 -0.08
C THR A 154 -25.53 -1.32 1.10
N TYR A 155 -24.95 -1.39 2.29
CA TYR A 155 -25.62 -1.73 3.54
C TYR A 155 -25.45 -0.60 4.57
N CYS A 156 -26.20 -0.73 5.67
CA CYS A 156 -26.26 0.26 6.75
C CYS A 156 -26.76 1.64 6.28
N PHE A 157 -27.01 2.56 7.22
CA PHE A 157 -27.34 3.95 6.90
C PHE A 157 -26.14 4.75 6.37
N CYS A 158 -24.94 4.16 6.37
CA CYS A 158 -23.74 4.76 5.79
C CYS A 158 -23.60 4.46 4.30
N ASN A 159 -24.48 3.65 3.70
CA ASN A 159 -24.46 3.29 2.28
C ASN A 159 -23.10 2.78 1.79
N ASN A 160 -22.37 2.07 2.65
CA ASN A 160 -21.09 1.47 2.31
C ASN A 160 -21.25 -0.04 2.10
N VAL A 161 -20.26 -0.63 1.44
CA VAL A 161 -20.13 -2.09 1.28
C VAL A 161 -20.04 -2.81 2.62
N SER A 162 -20.23 -4.13 2.62
CA SER A 162 -20.10 -4.94 3.84
C SER A 162 -18.65 -4.94 4.34
N TYR A 163 -18.40 -4.34 5.50
CA TYR A 163 -17.07 -4.37 6.13
C TYR A 163 -17.13 -4.84 7.59
N GLY A 164 -16.20 -5.73 7.96
CA GLY A 164 -16.04 -6.22 9.34
C GLY A 164 -17.24 -7.02 9.85
N GLU A 165 -17.59 -6.83 11.13
CA GLU A 165 -18.74 -7.50 11.78
C GLU A 165 -20.04 -6.75 11.50
N MET A 166 -21.06 -7.49 11.05
CA MET A 166 -22.38 -6.95 10.69
C MET A 166 -23.50 -7.61 11.50
N VAL A 167 -24.53 -6.83 11.81
CA VAL A 167 -25.74 -7.27 12.51
C VAL A 167 -26.96 -7.13 11.60
N ALA A 168 -27.80 -8.16 11.58
CA ALA A 168 -29.08 -8.13 10.88
C ALA A 168 -30.20 -7.61 11.79
N CYS A 169 -31.08 -6.78 11.25
CA CYS A 169 -32.29 -6.32 11.92
C CYS A 169 -33.39 -7.39 11.84
N ASP A 170 -33.90 -7.85 12.97
CA ASP A 170 -34.94 -8.89 13.04
C ASP A 170 -36.36 -8.42 12.63
N ASN A 171 -36.48 -7.21 12.08
CA ASN A 171 -37.76 -6.72 11.57
C ASN A 171 -37.85 -7.04 10.07
N PRO A 172 -38.76 -7.94 9.62
CA PRO A 172 -38.88 -8.32 8.20
C PRO A 172 -39.36 -7.19 7.29
N ASN A 173 -39.75 -6.04 7.85
CA ASN A 173 -40.10 -4.84 7.09
C ASN A 173 -38.97 -3.79 7.09
N CYS A 174 -37.75 -4.16 7.48
CA CYS A 174 -36.59 -3.26 7.44
C CYS A 174 -36.06 -3.17 6.01
N LYS A 175 -35.81 -1.96 5.50
CA LYS A 175 -35.34 -1.76 4.11
C LYS A 175 -33.86 -2.11 3.89
N ILE A 176 -33.04 -1.99 4.93
CA ILE A 176 -31.58 -2.11 4.84
C ILE A 176 -31.12 -3.49 5.34
N GLU A 177 -31.84 -4.06 6.31
CA GLU A 177 -31.63 -5.37 6.94
C GLU A 177 -30.27 -5.56 7.63
N TRP A 178 -29.17 -5.00 7.15
CA TRP A 178 -27.81 -5.21 7.62
C TRP A 178 -27.10 -3.92 8.03
N PHE A 179 -26.41 -3.95 9.16
CA PHE A 179 -25.75 -2.78 9.74
C PHE A 179 -24.35 -3.14 10.27
N HIS A 180 -23.38 -2.24 10.12
CA HIS A 180 -22.03 -2.41 10.66
C HIS A 180 -22.01 -2.17 12.17
N PHE A 181 -21.27 -2.98 12.90
CA PHE A 181 -21.11 -2.86 14.36
C PHE A 181 -20.66 -1.45 14.77
N GLY A 182 -19.66 -0.89 14.08
CA GLY A 182 -19.19 0.47 14.34
C GLY A 182 -20.23 1.56 14.08
N CYS A 183 -21.09 1.39 13.07
CA CYS A 183 -22.17 2.33 12.77
C CYS A 183 -23.26 2.31 13.84
N VAL A 184 -23.60 1.14 14.38
CA VAL A 184 -24.65 0.99 15.41
C VAL A 184 -24.11 0.99 16.84
N GLY A 185 -22.80 1.21 17.02
CA GLY A 185 -22.14 1.23 18.33
C GLY A 185 -22.08 -0.13 19.03
N LEU A 186 -22.24 -1.23 18.29
CA LEU A 186 -22.01 -2.58 18.81
C LEU A 186 -20.52 -2.89 18.75
N ARG A 187 -20.02 -3.60 19.76
CA ARG A 187 -18.64 -4.12 19.80
C ARG A 187 -18.57 -5.63 19.87
N GLU A 188 -19.69 -6.27 20.17
CA GLU A 188 -19.84 -7.72 20.26
C GLU A 188 -21.22 -8.12 19.74
N GLN A 189 -21.34 -9.36 19.28
CA GLN A 189 -22.59 -9.89 18.77
C GLN A 189 -23.68 -9.90 19.85
N PRO A 190 -24.81 -9.22 19.63
CA PRO A 190 -25.89 -9.18 20.61
C PRO A 190 -26.47 -10.58 20.78
N LYS A 191 -26.52 -11.06 22.03
CA LYS A 191 -27.15 -12.35 22.37
C LYS A 191 -28.67 -12.19 22.38
N GLY A 192 -29.30 -12.38 21.21
CA GLY A 192 -30.76 -12.35 21.06
C GLY A 192 -31.23 -11.50 19.90
N LYS A 193 -32.49 -11.05 19.94
CA LYS A 193 -33.09 -10.29 18.84
C LYS A 193 -32.64 -8.84 18.84
N TRP A 194 -32.10 -8.36 17.72
CA TRP A 194 -31.62 -6.99 17.55
C TRP A 194 -32.46 -6.21 16.54
N TYR A 195 -32.67 -4.93 16.83
CA TYR A 195 -33.47 -4.02 16.00
C TYR A 195 -32.68 -2.73 15.79
N CYS A 196 -32.67 -2.23 14.54
CA CYS A 196 -32.08 -0.92 14.24
C CYS A 196 -32.87 0.22 14.92
N SER A 197 -32.28 1.41 14.99
CA SER A 197 -32.87 2.60 15.63
C SER A 197 -34.29 2.91 15.13
N GLU A 198 -34.55 2.74 13.83
CA GLU A 198 -35.88 2.93 13.26
C GLU A 198 -36.87 1.84 13.67
N CYS A 199 -36.44 0.57 13.70
CA CYS A 199 -37.32 -0.56 14.03
C CYS A 199 -37.58 -0.68 15.54
N ALA A 200 -36.63 -0.23 16.37
CA ALA A 200 -36.77 -0.18 17.82
C ALA A 200 -37.88 0.79 18.25
N THR A 201 -37.92 2.00 17.67
CA THR A 201 -38.92 3.02 18.02
C THR A 201 -40.35 2.61 17.67
N VAL A 202 -40.55 1.88 16.58
CA VAL A 202 -41.88 1.39 16.15
C VAL A 202 -42.45 0.34 17.11
N LYS A 203 -41.60 -0.51 17.71
CA LYS A 203 -42.06 -1.53 18.67
C LYS A 203 -42.55 -0.92 19.99
N HIS A 204 -41.95 0.16 20.46
CA HIS A 204 -42.38 0.83 21.70
C HIS A 204 -43.73 1.52 21.56
N ARG A 205 -44.10 1.94 20.35
CA ARG A 205 -45.38 2.61 20.09
C ARG A 205 -46.59 1.66 20.08
N ARG A 206 -46.37 0.36 19.87
CA ARG A 206 -47.44 -0.65 19.85
C ARG A 206 -47.81 -1.18 21.24
N LYS A 207 -47.02 -0.89 22.28
CA LYS A 207 -47.26 -1.34 23.67
C LYS A 207 -47.87 -0.23 24.54
N GLY A 208 -48.77 0.53 23.94
CA GLY A 208 -49.49 1.64 24.55
C GLY A 208 -50.83 1.85 23.86
N ARG A 209 -51.67 0.81 23.83
CA ARG A 209 -53.11 0.90 23.61
C ARG A 209 -53.80 -0.25 24.33
#